data_AF-A0AAE0VTZ8-F1
#
_entry.id   AF-A0AAE0VTZ8-F1
#
_cell.length_a   1.000
_cell.length_b   1.000
_cell.length_c   1.000
_cell.angle_alpha   90.00
_cell.angle_beta   90.00
_cell.angle_gamma   90.00
#
_symmetry.space_group_name_H-M   'P 1'
#
loop_
_entity.id
_entity.type
_entity.pdbx_description
1 polymer ?
#
loop_
_entity_poly.entity_id
_entity_poly.type
_entity_poly.pdbx_seq_one_letter_code
_entity_poly.pdbx_strand_id
1 'polypeptide(L)'
;MATRQCFVISVLLVVLSPPGIQCWIPIILRGRPTGGMVGPPQPNGPRISSVPVELWFDFQILDHFNAIDQRRWSQRYFVNGEVYQPGGPIFLMLSGEAEADPAWLQYGAWIEYAKTHHAFLILLEHRFYGKSQPLGWV
;
A
#
# COMPACT_ATOMS: atom_id res chain seq x y z
N MET A 1 -18.50 -28.80 28.28
CA MET A 1 -18.19 -27.62 29.10
C MET A 1 -16.72 -27.73 29.55
N ALA A 2 -15.75 -27.46 28.66
CA ALA A 2 -14.30 -27.48 28.98
C ALA A 2 -13.47 -26.95 27.79
N THR A 3 -13.56 -25.66 27.48
CA THR A 3 -12.75 -25.05 26.38
C THR A 3 -12.29 -23.63 26.70
N ARG A 4 -12.36 -23.20 27.97
CA ARG A 4 -12.02 -21.83 28.40
C ARG A 4 -10.76 -21.71 29.25
N GLN A 5 -9.99 -22.79 29.43
CA GLN A 5 -8.81 -22.79 30.32
C GLN A 5 -7.47 -22.60 29.59
N CYS A 6 -7.38 -22.80 28.27
CA CYS A 6 -6.12 -22.59 27.55
C CYS A 6 -5.82 -21.10 27.25
N PHE A 7 -6.84 -20.25 27.10
CA PHE A 7 -6.64 -18.83 26.76
C PHE A 7 -6.05 -18.00 27.91
N VAL A 8 -6.30 -18.40 29.16
CA VAL A 8 -5.83 -17.64 30.34
C VAL A 8 -4.33 -17.90 30.62
N ILE A 9 -3.82 -19.09 30.28
CA ILE A 9 -2.42 -19.45 30.53
C ILE A 9 -1.47 -18.69 29.59
N SER A 10 -1.90 -18.35 28.37
CA SER A 10 -1.10 -17.54 27.43
C SER A 10 -1.01 -16.06 27.83
N VAL A 11 -2.00 -15.53 28.55
CA VAL A 11 -1.99 -14.14 29.04
C VAL A 11 -1.15 -13.99 30.31
N LEU A 12 -1.07 -15.04 31.15
CA LEU A 12 -0.36 -14.98 32.43
C LEU A 12 1.18 -14.99 32.30
N LEU A 13 1.73 -15.53 31.20
CA LEU A 13 3.19 -15.54 30.98
C LEU A 13 3.77 -14.19 30.54
N VAL A 14 2.95 -13.22 30.18
CA VAL A 14 3.41 -11.86 29.82
C VAL A 14 3.67 -11.00 31.07
N VAL A 15 3.08 -11.35 32.21
CA VAL A 15 3.10 -10.48 33.42
C VAL A 15 4.34 -10.71 34.31
N LEU A 16 5.12 -11.78 34.08
CA LEU A 16 6.30 -12.12 34.90
C LEU A 16 7.64 -11.98 34.16
N SER A 17 7.68 -11.39 32.96
CA SER A 17 8.97 -11.11 32.32
C SER A 17 9.65 -9.93 33.02
N PRO A 18 10.93 -10.02 33.43
CA PRO A 18 11.67 -8.87 33.94
C PRO A 18 11.64 -7.72 32.92
N PRO A 19 11.54 -6.45 33.37
CA PRO A 19 11.60 -5.29 32.49
C PRO A 19 12.96 -5.28 31.80
N GLY A 20 13.01 -5.78 30.57
CA GLY A 20 14.26 -6.00 29.84
C GLY A 20 14.21 -7.12 28.79
N ILE A 21 13.19 -7.99 28.80
CA ILE A 21 12.97 -8.93 27.69
C ILE A 21 12.18 -8.22 26.60
N GLN A 22 12.89 -7.40 25.83
CA GLN A 22 12.44 -6.98 24.51
C GLN A 22 12.45 -8.25 23.66
N CYS A 23 11.27 -8.85 23.45
CA CYS A 23 11.12 -9.93 22.48
C CYS A 23 11.52 -9.34 21.13
N TRP A 24 12.75 -9.59 20.70
CA TRP A 24 13.28 -9.14 19.42
C TRP A 24 12.45 -9.83 18.34
N ILE A 25 11.40 -9.15 17.88
CA ILE A 25 10.77 -9.50 16.61
C ILE A 25 11.91 -9.42 15.59
N PRO A 26 12.23 -10.51 14.88
CA PRO A 26 13.32 -10.48 13.94
C PRO A 26 13.02 -9.38 12.93
N ILE A 27 13.95 -8.42 12.82
CA ILE A 27 13.86 -7.28 11.89
C ILE A 27 13.57 -7.78 10.48
N ILE A 28 14.02 -9.00 10.17
CA ILE A 28 13.80 -9.72 8.91
C ILE A 28 13.15 -11.07 9.21
N LEU A 29 11.91 -11.28 8.79
CA LEU A 29 11.21 -12.57 8.85
C LEU A 29 11.13 -13.16 7.44
N ARG A 30 11.68 -14.36 7.23
CA ARG A 30 11.74 -15.04 5.92
C ARG A 30 12.32 -14.17 4.79
N GLY A 31 13.38 -13.41 5.09
CA GLY A 31 14.04 -12.55 4.11
C GLY A 31 13.35 -11.21 3.86
N ARG A 32 12.26 -10.89 4.59
CA ARG A 32 11.52 -9.63 4.45
C ARG A 32 11.55 -8.81 5.74
N PRO A 33 11.91 -7.52 5.69
CA PRO A 33 11.83 -6.65 6.83
C PRO A 33 10.39 -6.42 7.29
N THR A 34 10.18 -6.27 8.59
CA THR A 34 8.92 -5.69 9.11
C THR A 34 8.73 -4.29 8.51
N GLY A 35 7.64 -4.10 7.76
CA GLY A 35 7.36 -2.85 7.02
C GLY A 35 7.71 -2.87 5.52
N GLY A 36 8.30 -3.95 5.00
CA GLY A 36 8.66 -4.07 3.58
C GLY A 36 10.09 -3.63 3.26
N MET A 37 10.46 -3.75 1.98
CA MET A 37 11.83 -3.44 1.50
C MET A 37 12.05 -1.95 1.25
N VAL A 38 10.97 -1.18 1.09
CA VAL A 38 10.98 0.24 0.77
C VAL A 38 10.19 0.97 1.85
N GLY A 39 10.82 1.96 2.48
CA GLY A 39 10.17 2.83 3.47
C GLY A 39 9.25 3.86 2.81
N PRO A 40 8.56 4.69 3.61
CA PRO A 40 7.76 5.80 3.08
C PRO A 40 8.63 6.78 2.27
N PRO A 41 8.05 7.55 1.35
CA PRO A 41 8.80 8.51 0.56
C PRO A 41 9.38 9.59 1.49
N GLN A 42 10.64 9.96 1.24
CA GLN A 42 11.34 10.96 2.05
C GLN A 42 10.75 12.36 1.79
N PRO A 43 10.39 13.14 2.83
CA PRO A 43 9.77 14.45 2.66
C PRO A 43 10.76 15.57 2.30
N ASN A 44 12.06 15.28 2.30
CA ASN A 44 13.14 16.27 2.22
C ASN A 44 13.43 16.78 0.79
N GLY A 45 12.40 16.92 -0.06
CA GLY A 45 12.54 17.30 -1.47
C GLY A 45 11.34 18.08 -2.02
N PRO A 46 11.30 18.35 -3.34
CA PRO A 46 10.20 19.03 -3.99
C PRO A 46 8.87 18.30 -3.74
N ARG A 47 7.90 19.04 -3.22
CA ARG A 47 6.60 18.50 -2.83
C ARG A 47 5.47 19.02 -3.73
N ILE A 48 4.46 18.17 -3.98
CA ILE A 48 3.14 18.59 -4.45
C ILE A 48 2.21 18.76 -3.23
N SER A 49 1.54 19.91 -3.12
CA SER A 49 0.87 20.32 -1.88
C SER A 49 -0.54 19.77 -1.74
N SER A 50 -1.20 19.53 -2.87
CA SER A 50 -2.55 18.99 -2.96
C SER A 50 -2.62 17.57 -2.40
N VAL A 51 -3.75 17.31 -1.76
CA VAL A 51 -4.08 15.99 -1.25
C VAL A 51 -4.45 15.10 -2.44
N PRO A 52 -3.79 13.94 -2.62
CA PRO A 52 -4.17 12.99 -3.66
C PRO A 52 -5.61 12.51 -3.49
N VAL A 53 -6.29 12.33 -4.62
CA VAL A 53 -7.68 11.88 -4.64
C VAL A 53 -7.72 10.36 -4.74
N GLU A 54 -8.41 9.68 -3.82
CA GLU A 54 -8.70 8.24 -3.87
C GLU A 54 -9.83 7.98 -4.88
N LEU A 55 -9.62 7.04 -5.80
CA LEU A 55 -10.57 6.61 -6.82
C LEU A 55 -10.57 5.09 -6.97
N TRP A 56 -11.58 4.58 -7.69
CA TRP A 56 -11.80 3.15 -7.88
C TRP A 56 -12.05 2.82 -9.34
N PHE A 57 -11.39 1.77 -9.83
CA PHE A 57 -11.63 1.22 -11.16
C PHE A 57 -12.46 -0.06 -11.01
N ASP A 58 -13.77 0.07 -11.17
CA ASP A 58 -14.76 -0.98 -10.92
C ASP A 58 -14.79 -2.10 -11.97
N PHE A 59 -14.06 -1.91 -13.08
CA PHE A 59 -14.07 -2.83 -14.22
C PHE A 59 -12.78 -3.64 -14.34
N GLN A 60 -12.04 -3.86 -13.24
CA GLN A 60 -10.85 -4.70 -13.28
C GLN A 60 -11.21 -6.17 -13.48
N ILE A 61 -10.55 -6.86 -14.40
CA ILE A 61 -10.81 -8.28 -14.67
C ILE A 61 -10.28 -9.11 -13.50
N LEU A 62 -11.08 -10.06 -13.02
CA LEU A 62 -10.66 -10.93 -11.93
C LEU A 62 -9.55 -11.90 -12.40
N ASP A 63 -9.79 -12.59 -13.50
CA ASP A 63 -8.85 -13.53 -14.09
C ASP A 63 -8.57 -13.17 -15.56
N HIS A 64 -7.38 -12.66 -15.82
CA HIS A 64 -6.93 -12.31 -17.17
C HIS A 64 -6.48 -13.52 -18.00
N PHE A 65 -6.32 -14.69 -17.36
CA PHE A 65 -5.85 -15.93 -17.99
C PHE A 65 -7.00 -16.87 -18.37
N ASN A 66 -8.21 -16.60 -17.89
CA ASN A 66 -9.42 -17.34 -18.22
C ASN A 66 -10.43 -16.43 -18.95
N ALA A 67 -10.44 -16.49 -20.28
CA ALA A 67 -11.33 -15.66 -21.11
C ALA A 67 -12.84 -15.94 -20.91
N ILE A 68 -13.21 -17.07 -20.30
CA ILE A 68 -14.59 -17.40 -19.97
C ILE A 68 -15.03 -16.69 -18.69
N ASP A 69 -14.09 -16.42 -17.78
CA ASP A 69 -14.39 -15.71 -16.54
C ASP A 69 -14.60 -14.22 -16.80
N GLN A 70 -15.86 -13.80 -16.69
CA GLN A 70 -16.24 -12.40 -16.88
C GLN A 70 -16.31 -11.61 -15.57
N ARG A 71 -15.93 -12.20 -14.44
CA ARG A 71 -15.99 -11.51 -13.15
C ARG A 71 -15.08 -10.27 -13.15
N ARG A 72 -15.59 -9.24 -12.48
CA ARG A 72 -14.96 -7.93 -12.34
C ARG A 72 -14.86 -7.57 -10.86
N TRP A 73 -13.91 -6.71 -10.51
CA TRP A 73 -13.71 -6.20 -9.15
C TRP A 73 -13.21 -4.76 -9.18
N SER A 74 -13.32 -4.07 -8.04
CA SER A 74 -12.89 -2.68 -7.88
C SER A 74 -11.44 -2.60 -7.42
N GLN A 75 -10.57 -2.03 -8.26
CA GLN A 75 -9.17 -1.78 -7.92
C GLN A 75 -8.99 -0.32 -7.47
N ARG A 76 -8.38 -0.11 -6.31
CA ARG A 76 -8.11 1.23 -5.79
C ARG A 76 -6.93 1.86 -6.51
N TYR A 77 -7.02 3.16 -6.75
CA TYR A 77 -5.89 3.98 -7.20
C TYR A 77 -6.01 5.40 -6.65
N PHE A 78 -4.91 6.14 -6.71
CA PHE A 78 -4.86 7.54 -6.32
C PHE A 78 -4.37 8.39 -7.48
N VAL A 79 -4.82 9.63 -7.54
CA VAL A 79 -4.39 10.58 -8.56
C VAL A 79 -3.95 11.92 -7.98
N ASN A 80 -3.04 12.59 -8.67
CA ASN A 80 -2.70 13.99 -8.42
C ASN A 80 -2.40 14.71 -9.74
N GLY A 81 -3.15 15.78 -10.00
CA GLY A 81 -3.04 16.59 -11.21
C GLY A 81 -2.56 18.03 -10.98
N GLU A 82 -2.06 18.39 -9.81
CA GLU A 82 -1.69 19.79 -9.48
C GLU A 82 -0.68 20.40 -10.46
N VAL A 83 0.26 19.60 -10.94
CA VAL A 83 1.35 20.05 -11.83
C VAL A 83 1.07 19.75 -13.31
N TYR A 84 -0.08 19.15 -13.61
CA TYR A 84 -0.44 18.74 -14.96
C TYR A 84 -0.76 19.94 -15.85
N GLN A 85 -0.31 19.88 -17.10
CA GLN A 85 -0.71 20.81 -18.16
C GLN A 85 -1.20 20.02 -19.38
N PRO A 86 -2.15 20.54 -20.17
CA PRO A 86 -2.61 19.88 -21.39
C PRO A 86 -1.45 19.50 -22.31
N GLY A 87 -1.38 18.23 -22.70
CA GLY A 87 -0.28 17.68 -23.51
C GLY A 87 0.88 17.06 -22.70
N GLY A 88 0.88 17.19 -21.38
CA GLY A 88 1.83 16.51 -20.50
C GLY A 88 1.60 14.98 -20.43
N PRO A 89 2.62 14.19 -20.06
CA PRO A 89 2.52 12.74 -19.97
C PRO A 89 1.75 12.29 -18.71
N ILE A 90 1.41 11.01 -18.66
CA ILE A 90 0.91 10.37 -17.44
C ILE A 90 2.03 9.54 -16.82
N PHE A 91 2.34 9.79 -15.56
CA PHE A 91 3.25 8.97 -14.79
C PHE A 91 2.43 7.98 -13.94
N LEU A 92 2.60 6.70 -14.24
CA LEU A 92 1.94 5.61 -13.54
C LEU A 92 2.95 4.90 -12.63
N MET A 93 2.69 4.96 -11.32
CA MET A 93 3.39 4.18 -10.31
C MET A 93 2.55 2.96 -9.95
N LEU A 94 3.17 1.78 -9.96
CA LEU A 94 2.59 0.55 -9.43
C LEU A 94 3.05 0.41 -7.97
N SER A 95 2.12 0.25 -7.03
CA SER A 95 2.50 -0.01 -5.64
C SER A 95 3.20 -1.37 -5.50
N GLY A 96 4.03 -1.51 -4.48
CA GLY A 96 4.68 -2.77 -4.14
C GLY A 96 3.79 -3.73 -3.35
N GLU A 97 4.41 -4.59 -2.54
CA GLU A 97 3.74 -5.65 -1.76
C GLU A 97 3.13 -5.14 -0.43
N ALA A 98 2.43 -4.01 -0.47
CA ALA A 98 1.79 -3.38 0.68
C ALA A 98 0.60 -2.50 0.25
N GLU A 99 -0.19 -2.04 1.22
CA GLU A 99 -1.18 -1.00 0.98
C GLU A 99 -0.54 0.23 0.32
N ALA A 100 -1.18 0.74 -0.73
CA ALA A 100 -0.69 1.89 -1.46
C ALA A 100 -0.74 3.15 -0.57
N ASP A 101 0.41 3.78 -0.39
CA ASP A 101 0.55 5.01 0.39
C ASP A 101 0.44 6.25 -0.53
N PRO A 102 -0.62 7.07 -0.41
CA PRO A 102 -0.79 8.26 -1.24
C PRO A 102 0.31 9.31 -1.04
N ALA A 103 1.13 9.23 0.01
CA ALA A 103 2.29 10.11 0.18
C ALA A 103 3.25 10.03 -1.02
N TRP A 104 3.29 8.92 -1.75
CA TRP A 104 4.11 8.79 -2.96
C TRP A 104 3.68 9.78 -4.05
N LEU A 105 2.44 10.25 -4.09
CA LEU A 105 1.98 11.28 -5.04
C LEU A 105 2.33 12.72 -4.62
N GLN A 106 2.98 12.89 -3.46
CA GLN A 106 3.39 14.20 -2.95
C GLN A 106 4.92 14.33 -2.85
N TYR A 107 5.64 13.22 -2.64
CA TYR A 107 7.07 13.19 -2.34
C TYR A 107 7.86 12.19 -3.19
N GLY A 108 9.19 12.33 -3.16
CA GLY A 108 10.13 11.43 -3.84
C GLY A 108 10.64 12.00 -5.17
N ALA A 109 11.71 11.39 -5.70
CA ALA A 109 12.43 11.92 -6.86
C ALA A 109 11.55 12.06 -8.12
N TRP A 110 10.57 11.17 -8.30
CA TRP A 110 9.67 11.21 -9.46
C TRP A 110 8.76 12.45 -9.51
N ILE A 111 8.53 13.11 -8.37
CA ILE A 111 7.78 14.36 -8.29
C ILE A 111 8.53 15.51 -8.96
N GLU A 112 9.87 15.50 -8.93
CA GLU A 112 10.70 16.50 -9.62
C GLU A 112 10.52 16.39 -11.15
N TYR A 113 10.53 15.16 -11.66
CA TYR A 113 10.27 14.88 -13.07
C TYR A 113 8.82 15.22 -13.44
N ALA A 114 7.86 14.94 -12.57
CA ALA A 114 6.45 15.28 -12.82
C ALA A 114 6.26 16.79 -12.98
N LYS A 115 6.93 17.60 -12.15
CA LYS A 115 6.95 19.07 -12.29
C LYS A 115 7.61 19.53 -13.59
N THR A 116 8.74 18.91 -13.94
CA THR A 116 9.51 19.25 -15.15
C THR A 116 8.74 18.94 -16.43
N HIS A 117 8.00 17.82 -16.45
CA HIS A 117 7.29 17.35 -17.62
C HIS A 117 5.80 17.70 -17.63
N HIS A 118 5.31 18.42 -16.61
CA HIS A 118 3.89 18.73 -16.44
C HIS A 118 3.00 17.48 -16.44
N ALA A 119 3.45 16.44 -15.73
CA ALA A 119 2.83 15.12 -15.76
C ALA A 119 1.58 15.03 -14.86
N PHE A 120 0.63 14.20 -15.27
CA PHE A 120 -0.46 13.74 -14.41
C PHE A 120 -0.01 12.48 -13.66
N LEU A 121 -0.20 12.44 -12.35
CA LEU A 121 0.31 11.36 -11.51
C LEU A 121 -0.80 10.37 -11.15
N ILE A 122 -0.50 9.08 -11.28
CA ILE A 122 -1.38 7.97 -10.89
C ILE A 122 -0.57 6.97 -10.04
N LEU A 123 -1.11 6.58 -8.89
CA LEU A 123 -0.61 5.47 -8.06
C LEU A 123 -1.65 4.35 -8.06
N LEU A 124 -1.35 3.23 -8.70
CA LEU A 124 -2.22 2.06 -8.76
C LEU A 124 -1.89 1.10 -7.62
N GLU A 125 -2.90 0.73 -6.81
CA GLU A 125 -2.71 -0.26 -5.76
C GLU A 125 -2.67 -1.67 -6.34
N HIS A 126 -1.65 -2.43 -5.95
CA HIS A 126 -1.48 -3.81 -6.37
C HIS A 126 -2.60 -4.69 -5.81
N ARG A 127 -3.11 -5.61 -6.63
CA ARG A 127 -4.16 -6.55 -6.22
C ARG A 127 -3.72 -7.40 -5.00
N PHE A 128 -4.68 -7.69 -4.12
CA PHE A 128 -4.53 -8.39 -2.83
C PHE A 128 -3.84 -7.59 -1.72
N TYR A 129 -3.50 -6.32 -1.95
CA TYR A 129 -2.93 -5.44 -0.94
C TYR A 129 -3.89 -4.29 -0.59
N GLY A 130 -3.76 -3.79 0.64
CA GLY A 130 -4.59 -2.71 1.16
C GLY A 130 -6.08 -2.99 0.99
N LYS A 131 -6.81 -2.03 0.42
CA LYS A 131 -8.25 -2.16 0.15
C LYS A 131 -8.55 -2.84 -1.20
N SER A 132 -7.54 -3.09 -2.04
CA SER A 132 -7.70 -3.76 -3.33
C SER A 132 -7.80 -5.27 -3.17
N GLN A 133 -8.97 -5.74 -2.74
CA GLN A 133 -9.28 -7.13 -2.41
C GLN A 133 -10.23 -7.76 -3.45
N PRO A 134 -9.72 -8.46 -4.50
CA PRO A 134 -10.56 -8.99 -5.58
C PRO A 134 -11.63 -10.00 -5.14
N LEU A 135 -11.42 -10.67 -4.01
CA LEU A 135 -12.32 -11.69 -3.45
C LEU A 135 -13.05 -11.19 -2.18
N GLY A 136 -12.90 -9.91 -1.83
CA GLY A 136 -13.31 -9.37 -0.54
C GLY A 136 -12.35 -9.74 0.59
N TRP A 137 -12.73 -9.36 1.82
CA TRP A 137 -12.02 -9.76 3.03
C TRP A 137 -12.37 -11.21 3.35
N VAL A 138 -11.37 -12.10 3.28
CA VAL A 138 -11.48 -13.49 3.74
C VAL A 138 -11.11 -13.56 5.21
#